data_AF-A0A8H4UX22-F1
#
_entry.id   AF-A0A8H4UX22-F1
#
_cell.length_a   1.000
_cell.length_b   1.000
_cell.length_c   1.000
_cell.angle_alpha   90.00
_cell.angle_beta   90.00
_cell.angle_gamma   90.00
#
_symmetry.space_group_name_H-M   'P 1'
#
loop_
_entity.id
_entity.type
_entity.pdbx_description
1 polymer ?
#
loop_
_entity_poly.entity_id
_entity_poly.type
_entity_poly.pdbx_seq_one_letter_code
_entity_poly.pdbx_strand_id
1 'polypeptide(L)'
;PHLTKGAAGSQLPHRENFQDLFGILFPATSGIFAGANMSGDLKNPSRSIPTGTLSGLLLTFFTYAAVILSMAASITRQSFYNNVNVIQVTNVSGTLVLLGEFAASFFSSLSGLIGSAKLLQAISRDNLVPGLTIFGKAGNKSDDPILAIIFSYIVAQITMLFDINKIASFTAMTYLMTFLAINLACFLLKIGSAPNFR
;
A
#
# COMPACT_ATOMS: atom_id res chain seq x y z
N PRO A 1 26.16 8.50 12.83
CA PRO A 1 25.25 9.01 11.77
C PRO A 1 24.18 9.99 12.32
N HIS A 2 24.30 11.29 12.04
CA HIS A 2 23.21 12.26 12.28
C HIS A 2 22.02 11.91 11.37
N LEU A 3 21.11 11.09 11.88
CA LEU A 3 19.81 10.82 11.26
C LEU A 3 18.95 12.07 11.48
N THR A 4 18.88 12.90 10.44
CA THR A 4 17.75 13.76 10.03
C THR A 4 17.08 14.71 11.05
N LYS A 5 17.67 15.04 12.20
CA LYS A 5 17.09 16.06 13.12
C LYS A 5 17.05 17.46 12.47
N GLY A 6 15.92 17.84 11.88
CA GLY A 6 15.71 19.12 11.19
C GLY A 6 15.89 19.08 9.67
N ALA A 7 15.81 17.88 9.06
CA ALA A 7 15.71 17.75 7.60
C ALA A 7 14.35 18.31 7.11
N ALA A 8 14.28 18.74 5.85
CA ALA A 8 13.08 19.36 5.29
C ALA A 8 11.81 18.48 5.37
N GLY A 9 11.96 17.16 5.47
CA GLY A 9 10.86 16.20 5.65
C GLY A 9 10.61 15.75 7.09
N SER A 10 11.43 16.16 8.06
CA SER A 10 11.36 15.73 9.46
C SER A 10 10.22 16.43 10.19
N GLN A 11 9.13 15.70 10.45
CA GLN A 11 7.97 16.20 11.23
C GLN A 11 7.97 15.74 12.69
N LEU A 12 8.93 14.92 13.10
CA LEU A 12 9.02 14.39 14.46
C LEU A 12 9.85 15.31 15.38
N PRO A 13 9.44 15.49 16.64
CA PRO A 13 10.13 16.37 17.59
C PRO A 13 11.44 15.78 18.11
N HIS A 14 11.64 14.46 17.98
CA HIS A 14 12.86 13.75 18.35
C HIS A 14 13.73 13.46 17.12
N ARG A 15 14.98 13.02 17.38
CA ARG A 15 15.85 12.51 16.33
C ARG A 15 15.24 11.23 15.75
N GLU A 16 15.17 11.15 14.43
CA GLU A 16 14.61 9.99 13.75
C GLU A 16 15.54 8.78 13.87
N ASN A 17 14.95 7.62 14.09
CA ASN A 17 15.65 6.34 14.17
C ASN A 17 15.29 5.44 12.98
N PHE A 18 15.96 4.30 12.87
CA PHE A 18 15.70 3.32 11.80
C PHE A 18 14.23 2.88 11.74
N GLN A 19 13.59 2.74 12.90
CA GLN A 19 12.18 2.35 12.99
C GLN A 19 11.24 3.40 12.38
N ASP A 20 11.55 4.69 12.57
CA ASP A 20 10.75 5.79 12.00
C ASP A 20 10.86 5.78 10.47
N LEU A 21 12.08 5.61 9.95
CA LEU A 21 12.34 5.51 8.50
C LEU A 21 11.68 4.26 7.89
N PHE A 22 11.71 3.14 8.60
CA PHE A 22 11.02 1.92 8.18
C PHE A 22 9.51 2.11 8.11
N GLY A 23 8.91 2.77 9.10
CA GLY A 23 7.47 3.06 9.13
C GLY A 23 7.00 3.91 7.94
N ILE A 24 7.85 4.81 7.44
CA ILE A 24 7.56 5.64 6.27
C ILE A 24 7.77 4.86 4.95
N LEU A 25 8.81 4.03 4.88
CA LEU A 25 9.14 3.27 3.66
C LEU A 25 8.22 2.06 3.46
N PHE A 26 7.79 1.40 4.54
CA PHE A 26 7.08 0.13 4.48
C PHE A 26 5.77 0.18 3.67
N PRO A 27 4.90 1.21 3.81
CA PRO A 27 3.69 1.34 3.00
C PRO A 27 3.97 1.30 1.49
N ALA A 28 5.10 1.84 1.02
CA ALA A 28 5.46 1.79 -0.40
C ALA A 28 5.62 0.36 -0.95
N THR A 29 5.93 -0.61 -0.08
CA THR A 29 6.10 -2.03 -0.45
C THR A 29 4.88 -2.91 -0.15
N SER A 30 3.85 -2.36 0.52
CA SER A 30 2.71 -3.12 1.05
C SER A 30 1.65 -3.56 0.02
N GLY A 31 1.85 -3.24 -1.26
CA GLY A 31 0.90 -3.52 -2.36
C GLY A 31 0.70 -4.98 -2.77
N ILE A 32 1.27 -5.95 -2.03
CA ILE A 32 1.28 -7.38 -2.39
C ILE A 32 -0.13 -7.99 -2.49
N PHE A 33 -1.09 -7.44 -1.74
CA PHE A 33 -2.48 -7.94 -1.68
C PHE A 33 -3.38 -7.43 -2.81
N ALA A 34 -2.93 -6.47 -3.63
CA ALA A 34 -3.75 -5.91 -4.70
C ALA A 34 -4.28 -7.00 -5.65
N GLY A 35 -3.45 -7.99 -5.98
CA GLY A 35 -3.84 -9.12 -6.82
C GLY A 35 -4.82 -10.10 -6.16
N ALA A 36 -4.76 -10.24 -4.82
CA ALA A 36 -5.69 -11.08 -4.07
C ALA A 36 -7.05 -10.40 -3.88
N ASN A 37 -7.08 -9.08 -3.70
CA ASN A 37 -8.32 -8.31 -3.51
C ASN A 37 -9.24 -8.34 -4.74
N MET A 38 -8.69 -8.62 -5.92
CA MET A 38 -9.42 -8.73 -7.19
C MET A 38 -9.47 -10.19 -7.69
N SER A 39 -9.27 -11.17 -6.80
CA SER A 39 -9.21 -12.58 -7.19
C SER A 39 -10.49 -13.09 -7.85
N GLY A 40 -11.65 -12.53 -7.49
CA GLY A 40 -12.95 -12.89 -8.08
C GLY A 40 -13.09 -12.50 -9.56
N ASP A 41 -12.31 -11.54 -10.04
CA ASP A 41 -12.34 -11.07 -11.43
C ASP A 41 -11.29 -11.77 -12.32
N LEU A 42 -10.41 -12.58 -11.73
CA LEU A 42 -9.34 -13.25 -12.45
C LEU A 42 -9.84 -14.53 -13.12
N LYS A 43 -9.47 -14.73 -14.39
CA LYS A 43 -9.78 -15.96 -15.13
C LYS A 43 -9.25 -17.23 -14.45
N ASN A 44 -8.05 -17.17 -13.86
CA ASN A 44 -7.38 -18.30 -13.19
C ASN A 44 -6.64 -17.84 -11.90
N PRO A 45 -7.36 -17.61 -10.79
CA PRO A 45 -6.79 -16.97 -9.59
C PRO A 45 -5.60 -17.76 -8.99
N SER A 46 -5.73 -19.09 -8.90
CA SER A 46 -4.73 -19.97 -8.25
C SER A 46 -3.35 -19.94 -8.91
N ARG A 47 -3.26 -19.59 -10.20
CA ARG A 47 -1.99 -19.43 -10.91
C ARG A 47 -1.59 -17.97 -11.03
N SER A 48 -2.53 -17.09 -11.38
CA SER A 48 -2.25 -15.68 -11.67
C SER A 48 -1.83 -14.88 -10.44
N ILE A 49 -2.40 -15.15 -9.27
CA ILE A 49 -2.02 -14.48 -8.02
C ILE A 49 -0.55 -14.75 -7.67
N PRO A 50 -0.09 -16.02 -7.48
CA PRO A 50 1.29 -16.25 -7.08
C PRO A 50 2.31 -15.78 -8.13
N THR A 51 2.06 -16.03 -9.43
CA THR A 51 3.00 -15.59 -10.47
C THR A 51 3.04 -14.08 -10.62
N GLY A 52 1.89 -13.41 -10.54
CA GLY A 52 1.77 -11.96 -10.63
C GLY A 52 2.43 -11.27 -9.44
N THR A 53 2.14 -11.74 -8.23
CA THR A 53 2.72 -11.21 -6.99
C THR A 53 4.24 -11.36 -6.96
N LEU A 54 4.78 -12.54 -7.26
CA LEU A 54 6.23 -12.77 -7.21
C LEU A 54 6.98 -11.96 -8.28
N SER A 55 6.45 -11.92 -9.50
CA SER A 55 7.05 -11.14 -10.60
C SER A 55 6.98 -9.63 -10.32
N GLY A 56 5.85 -9.16 -9.76
CA GLY A 56 5.67 -7.78 -9.35
C GLY A 56 6.65 -7.36 -8.26
N LEU A 57 6.84 -8.19 -7.23
CA LEU A 57 7.84 -7.97 -6.18
C LEU A 57 9.27 -7.90 -6.71
N LEU A 58 9.63 -8.80 -7.64
CA LEU A 58 10.96 -8.77 -8.26
C LEU A 58 11.16 -7.49 -9.06
N LEU A 59 10.16 -7.10 -9.87
CA LEU A 59 10.23 -5.88 -10.64
C LEU A 59 10.39 -4.64 -9.74
N THR A 60 9.57 -4.51 -8.69
CA THR A 60 9.65 -3.36 -7.77
C THR A 60 10.97 -3.34 -6.99
N PHE A 61 11.47 -4.50 -6.58
CA PHE A 61 12.77 -4.60 -5.93
C PHE A 61 13.90 -4.07 -6.83
N PHE A 62 13.97 -4.51 -8.09
CA PHE A 62 15.00 -4.05 -9.02
C PHE A 62 14.86 -2.57 -9.37
N THR A 63 13.64 -2.07 -9.58
CA THR A 63 13.43 -0.64 -9.90
C THR A 63 13.77 0.25 -8.72
N TYR A 64 13.40 -0.12 -7.49
CA TYR A 64 13.81 0.60 -6.28
C TYR A 64 15.32 0.60 -6.09
N ALA A 65 15.97 -0.56 -6.24
CA ALA A 65 17.42 -0.65 -6.15
C ALA A 65 18.12 0.25 -7.19
N ALA A 66 17.66 0.22 -8.44
CA ALA A 66 18.23 1.05 -9.51
C ALA A 66 18.11 2.55 -9.20
N VAL A 67 16.93 3.01 -8.73
CA VAL A 67 16.70 4.41 -8.38
C VAL A 67 17.56 4.81 -7.19
N ILE A 68 17.60 4.01 -6.12
CA ILE A 68 18.39 4.29 -4.92
C ILE A 68 19.89 4.37 -5.26
N LEU A 69 20.41 3.43 -6.05
CA LEU A 69 21.82 3.42 -6.46
C LEU A 69 22.16 4.62 -7.36
N SER A 70 21.29 4.96 -8.31
CA SER A 70 21.47 6.15 -9.15
C SER A 70 21.47 7.42 -8.30
N MET A 71 20.57 7.55 -7.34
CA MET A 71 20.49 8.69 -6.43
C MET A 71 21.72 8.79 -5.54
N ALA A 72 22.22 7.66 -5.02
CA ALA A 72 23.42 7.61 -4.20
C ALA A 72 24.68 8.00 -4.98
N ALA A 73 24.74 7.70 -6.28
CA ALA A 73 25.88 8.05 -7.14
C ALA A 73 25.86 9.52 -7.60
N SER A 74 24.68 10.13 -7.74
CA SER A 74 24.53 11.45 -8.38
C SER A 74 24.21 12.61 -7.42
N ILE A 75 23.68 12.35 -6.22
CA ILE A 75 23.15 13.40 -5.33
C ILE A 75 23.94 13.47 -4.03
N THR A 76 24.32 14.68 -3.63
CA THR A 76 25.02 14.90 -2.35
C THR A 76 24.09 14.75 -1.14
N ARG A 77 24.64 14.31 -0.01
CA ARG A 77 23.88 14.15 1.25
C ARG A 77 23.19 15.44 1.71
N GLN A 78 23.80 16.60 1.46
CA GLN A 78 23.24 17.89 1.87
C GLN A 78 21.96 18.22 1.09
N SER A 79 21.90 17.86 -0.19
CA SER A 79 20.71 18.05 -1.02
C SER A 79 19.52 17.22 -0.51
N PHE A 80 19.75 15.98 -0.06
CA PHE A 80 18.71 15.15 0.57
C PHE A 80 18.18 15.72 1.88
N TYR A 81 19.03 16.41 2.63
CA TYR A 81 18.65 16.98 3.92
C TYR A 81 17.79 18.24 3.76
N ASN A 82 18.13 19.08 2.78
CA ASN A 82 17.53 20.40 2.61
C ASN A 82 16.29 20.42 1.72
N ASN A 83 16.08 19.42 0.86
CA ASN A 83 15.01 19.47 -0.12
C ASN A 83 14.31 18.12 -0.29
N VAL A 84 13.01 18.08 -0.02
CA VAL A 84 12.16 16.89 -0.22
C VAL A 84 11.91 16.60 -1.70
N ASN A 85 11.99 17.61 -2.58
CA ASN A 85 11.75 17.50 -4.02
C ASN A 85 13.05 17.28 -4.83
N VAL A 86 14.09 16.73 -4.20
CA VAL A 86 15.43 16.59 -4.80
C VAL A 86 15.43 15.79 -6.11
N ILE A 87 14.51 14.83 -6.25
CA ILE A 87 14.36 14.01 -7.47
C ILE A 87 13.87 14.86 -8.63
N GLN A 88 12.91 15.75 -8.41
CA GLN A 88 12.36 16.63 -9.44
C GLN A 88 13.40 17.63 -9.95
N VAL A 89 14.28 18.12 -9.06
CA VAL A 89 15.32 19.11 -9.39
C VAL A 89 16.53 18.49 -10.09
N THR A 90 16.87 17.24 -9.76
CA THR A 90 18.07 16.58 -10.31
C THR A 90 17.82 15.96 -11.68
N ASN A 91 16.57 15.64 -12.01
CA ASN A 91 16.23 14.96 -13.26
C ASN A 91 16.24 15.92 -14.47
N VAL A 92 16.36 15.34 -15.68
CA VAL A 92 16.40 16.09 -16.96
C VAL A 92 15.17 16.97 -17.16
N SER A 93 14.01 16.53 -16.68
CA SER A 93 12.78 17.32 -16.70
C SER A 93 11.98 17.09 -15.41
N GLY A 94 11.93 18.11 -14.55
CA GLY A 94 11.08 18.08 -13.35
C GLY A 94 9.59 17.93 -13.68
N THR A 95 9.13 18.49 -14.82
CA THR A 95 7.75 18.33 -15.28
C THR A 95 7.40 16.88 -15.58
N LEU A 96 8.32 16.11 -16.17
CA LEU A 96 8.09 14.68 -16.44
C LEU A 96 7.96 13.88 -15.14
N VAL A 97 8.80 14.19 -14.14
CA VAL A 97 8.72 13.55 -12.82
C VAL A 97 7.38 13.87 -12.16
N LEU A 98 6.96 15.13 -12.17
CA LEU A 98 5.68 15.56 -11.62
C LEU A 98 4.50 14.86 -12.31
N LEU A 99 4.49 14.79 -13.64
CA LEU A 99 3.42 14.08 -14.37
C LEU A 99 3.38 12.59 -14.02
N GLY A 100 4.54 11.95 -13.87
CA GLY A 100 4.64 10.56 -13.41
C GLY A 100 4.13 10.38 -11.98
N GLU A 101 4.47 11.30 -11.08
CA GLU A 101 4.02 11.32 -9.69
C GLU A 101 2.49 11.48 -9.60
N PHE A 102 1.90 12.39 -10.38
CA PHE A 102 0.45 12.55 -10.47
C PHE A 102 -0.24 11.30 -11.02
N ALA A 103 0.28 10.72 -12.11
CA ALA A 103 -0.28 9.53 -12.71
C ALA A 103 -0.24 8.33 -11.75
N ALA A 104 0.90 8.11 -11.09
CA ALA A 104 1.09 7.03 -10.12
C ALA A 104 0.19 7.20 -8.89
N SER A 105 0.11 8.42 -8.34
CA SER A 105 -0.73 8.73 -7.17
C SER A 105 -2.21 8.58 -7.48
N PHE A 106 -2.65 9.06 -8.65
CA PHE A 106 -4.03 8.94 -9.11
C PHE A 106 -4.43 7.47 -9.30
N PHE A 107 -3.59 6.70 -9.99
CA PHE A 107 -3.83 5.28 -10.21
C PHE A 107 -3.84 4.50 -8.88
N SER A 108 -2.88 4.76 -7.99
CA SER A 108 -2.81 4.12 -6.68
C SER A 108 -4.07 4.42 -5.85
N SER A 109 -4.53 5.67 -5.84
CA SER A 109 -5.76 6.07 -5.13
C SER A 109 -7.00 5.35 -5.67
N LEU A 110 -7.16 5.30 -7.00
CA LEU A 110 -8.29 4.62 -7.63
C LEU A 110 -8.28 3.12 -7.34
N SER A 111 -7.12 2.47 -7.48
CA SER A 111 -6.96 1.04 -7.22
C SER A 111 -7.21 0.69 -5.74
N GLY A 112 -6.74 1.53 -4.82
CA GLY A 112 -6.99 1.38 -3.39
C GLY A 112 -8.46 1.49 -3.03
N LEU A 113 -9.16 2.49 -3.58
CA LEU A 113 -10.60 2.71 -3.35
C LEU A 113 -11.46 1.54 -3.84
N ILE A 114 -11.18 1.03 -5.04
CA ILE A 114 -11.92 -0.10 -5.61
C ILE A 114 -11.58 -1.39 -4.83
N GLY A 115 -10.31 -1.60 -4.49
CA GLY A 115 -9.86 -2.76 -3.73
C GLY A 115 -10.51 -2.85 -2.35
N SER A 116 -10.55 -1.74 -1.59
CA SER A 116 -11.19 -1.71 -0.27
C SER A 116 -12.70 -1.95 -0.37
N ALA A 117 -13.36 -1.38 -1.38
CA ALA A 117 -14.79 -1.55 -1.58
C ALA A 117 -15.17 -3.00 -1.91
N LYS A 118 -14.40 -3.69 -2.76
CA LYS A 118 -14.61 -5.11 -3.10
C LYS A 118 -14.36 -6.03 -1.89
N LEU A 119 -13.33 -5.76 -1.10
CA LEU A 119 -13.09 -6.48 0.16
C LEU A 119 -14.27 -6.31 1.13
N LEU A 120 -14.76 -5.08 1.31
CA LEU A 120 -15.88 -4.80 2.21
C LEU A 120 -17.17 -5.48 1.73
N GLN A 121 -17.41 -5.51 0.42
CA GLN A 121 -18.54 -6.22 -0.18
C GLN A 121 -18.46 -7.73 0.06
N ALA A 122 -17.27 -8.33 -0.11
CA ALA A 122 -17.06 -9.77 0.13
C ALA A 122 -17.36 -10.13 1.59
N ILE A 123 -16.79 -9.38 2.56
CA ILE A 123 -17.05 -9.58 3.99
C ILE A 123 -18.54 -9.45 4.33
N SER A 124 -19.22 -8.49 3.71
CA SER A 124 -20.64 -8.25 3.91
C SER A 124 -21.52 -9.42 3.43
N ARG A 125 -21.15 -10.07 2.32
CA ARG A 125 -21.86 -11.23 1.76
C ARG A 125 -21.72 -12.48 2.60
N ASP A 126 -20.57 -12.66 3.24
CA ASP A 126 -20.31 -13.79 4.13
C ASP A 126 -21.09 -13.66 5.46
N ASN A 127 -21.81 -12.56 5.70
CA ASN A 127 -22.58 -12.27 6.92
C ASN A 127 -21.77 -12.46 8.21
N LEU A 128 -20.45 -12.30 8.15
CA LEU A 128 -19.53 -12.53 9.27
C LEU A 128 -19.69 -11.48 10.38
N VAL A 129 -20.08 -10.25 10.01
CA VAL A 129 -20.21 -9.11 10.94
C VAL A 129 -21.65 -8.58 10.91
N PRO A 130 -22.37 -8.60 12.03
CA PRO A 130 -23.72 -8.06 12.10
C PRO A 130 -23.70 -6.55 11.83
N GLY A 131 -24.59 -6.08 10.94
CA GLY A 131 -24.72 -4.67 10.57
C GLY A 131 -24.00 -4.24 9.29
N LEU A 132 -23.08 -5.06 8.74
CA LEU A 132 -22.39 -4.75 7.48
C LEU A 132 -23.15 -5.20 6.23
N THR A 133 -24.30 -5.89 6.35
CA THR A 133 -25.06 -6.51 5.24
C THR A 133 -25.56 -5.50 4.19
N ILE A 134 -25.60 -4.21 4.53
CA ILE A 134 -25.99 -3.12 3.62
C ILE A 134 -24.98 -2.98 2.47
N PHE A 135 -23.70 -3.26 2.72
CA PHE A 135 -22.62 -3.13 1.73
C PHE A 135 -22.52 -4.28 0.73
N GLY A 136 -23.24 -5.39 0.97
CA GLY A 136 -23.19 -6.60 0.14
C GLY A 136 -24.11 -6.55 -1.08
N LYS A 137 -25.02 -5.56 -1.15
CA LYS A 137 -25.94 -5.36 -2.26
C LYS A 137 -25.17 -5.05 -3.56
N ALA A 138 -25.31 -5.93 -4.54
CA ALA A 138 -24.81 -5.75 -5.90
C ALA A 138 -25.65 -4.69 -6.65
N GLY A 139 -25.00 -3.95 -7.57
CA GLY A 139 -25.71 -3.10 -8.53
C GLY A 139 -26.50 -3.92 -9.57
N ASN A 140 -27.51 -3.30 -10.20
CA ASN A 140 -28.48 -3.98 -11.08
C ASN A 140 -27.93 -4.57 -12.40
N LYS A 141 -26.68 -4.27 -12.80
CA LYS A 141 -26.11 -4.72 -14.11
C LYS A 141 -24.69 -5.30 -14.02
N SER A 142 -23.92 -4.88 -13.03
CA SER A 142 -22.57 -5.35 -12.74
C SER A 142 -22.48 -5.52 -11.23
N ASP A 143 -21.65 -6.47 -10.78
CA ASP A 143 -21.49 -6.82 -9.36
C ASP A 143 -20.74 -5.74 -8.54
N ASP A 144 -20.84 -4.49 -8.97
CA ASP A 144 -20.06 -3.36 -8.47
C ASP A 144 -20.63 -2.87 -7.12
N PRO A 145 -19.79 -2.75 -6.08
CA PRO A 145 -20.23 -2.34 -4.75
C PRO A 145 -20.35 -0.82 -4.60
N ILE A 146 -21.35 -0.20 -5.24
CA ILE A 146 -21.52 1.27 -5.26
C ILE A 146 -21.57 1.86 -3.84
N LEU A 147 -22.31 1.23 -2.91
CA LEU A 147 -22.39 1.69 -1.52
C LEU A 147 -21.06 1.58 -0.78
N ALA A 148 -20.30 0.51 -1.01
CA ALA A 148 -18.99 0.33 -0.38
C ALA A 148 -17.94 1.29 -0.96
N ILE A 149 -18.05 1.64 -2.25
CA ILE A 149 -17.22 2.67 -2.89
C ILE A 149 -17.49 4.04 -2.28
N ILE A 150 -18.77 4.44 -2.15
CA ILE A 150 -19.15 5.72 -1.53
C ILE A 150 -18.66 5.78 -0.09
N PHE A 151 -18.84 4.70 0.68
CA PHE A 151 -18.35 4.63 2.05
C PHE A 151 -16.81 4.75 2.12
N SER A 152 -16.09 3.98 1.30
CA SER A 152 -14.62 4.05 1.24
C SER A 152 -14.14 5.45 0.83
N TYR A 153 -14.86 6.13 -0.06
CA TYR A 153 -14.56 7.49 -0.48
C TYR A 153 -14.72 8.50 0.67
N ILE A 154 -15.82 8.43 1.42
CA ILE A 154 -16.03 9.30 2.59
C ILE A 154 -14.92 9.09 3.62
N VAL A 155 -14.56 7.84 3.91
CA VAL A 155 -13.45 7.50 4.82
C VAL A 155 -12.14 8.08 4.30
N ALA A 156 -11.85 7.93 3.00
CA ALA A 156 -10.64 8.46 2.37
C ALA A 156 -10.54 10.00 2.50
N GLN A 157 -11.66 10.72 2.32
CA GLN A 157 -11.70 12.18 2.48
C GLN A 157 -11.42 12.60 3.93
N ILE A 158 -11.96 11.88 4.91
CA ILE A 158 -11.69 12.16 6.33
C ILE A 158 -10.20 11.93 6.64
N THR A 159 -9.59 10.87 6.11
CA THR A 159 -8.16 10.61 6.31
C THR A 159 -7.25 11.67 5.72
N MET A 160 -7.71 12.44 4.72
CA MET A 160 -6.93 13.52 4.12
C MET A 160 -6.68 14.70 5.07
N LEU A 161 -7.43 14.79 6.18
CA LEU A 161 -7.26 15.82 7.21
C LEU A 161 -6.09 15.54 8.18
N PHE A 162 -5.44 14.37 8.06
CA PHE A 162 -4.35 13.95 8.93
C PHE A 162 -2.97 14.06 8.24
N ASP A 163 -1.90 14.08 9.03
CA ASP A 163 -0.52 14.11 8.57
C ASP A 163 -0.13 12.81 7.85
N ILE A 164 0.45 12.93 6.67
CA ILE A 164 0.88 11.80 5.83
C ILE A 164 1.86 10.86 6.55
N ASN A 165 2.76 11.36 7.40
CA ASN A 165 3.72 10.54 8.11
C ASN A 165 3.05 9.69 9.19
N LYS A 166 2.02 10.24 9.84
CA LYS A 166 1.20 9.50 10.82
C LYS A 166 0.34 8.46 10.14
N ILE A 167 -0.26 8.79 8.99
CA ILE A 167 -1.05 7.86 8.19
C ILE A 167 -0.18 6.70 7.69
N ALA A 168 1.03 7.00 7.20
CA ALA A 168 1.98 6.00 6.73
C ALA A 168 2.35 5.02 7.86
N SER A 169 2.68 5.55 9.04
CA SER A 169 3.03 4.73 10.21
C SER A 169 1.85 3.85 10.67
N PHE A 170 0.65 4.41 10.73
CA PHE A 170 -0.57 3.66 11.09
C PHE A 170 -0.89 2.55 10.07
N THR A 171 -0.74 2.87 8.78
CA THR A 171 -0.92 1.92 7.68
C THR A 171 0.09 0.78 7.80
N ALA A 172 1.36 1.09 8.07
CA ALA A 172 2.40 0.08 8.27
C ALA A 172 2.08 -0.88 9.43
N MET A 173 1.63 -0.36 10.57
CA MET A 173 1.20 -1.19 11.71
C MET A 173 0.06 -2.14 11.33
N THR A 174 -0.96 -1.65 10.62
CA THR A 174 -2.13 -2.43 10.19
C THR A 174 -1.75 -3.55 9.20
N TYR A 175 -0.87 -3.25 8.24
CA TYR A 175 -0.37 -4.25 7.29
C TYR A 175 0.51 -5.30 7.98
N LEU A 176 1.40 -4.90 8.89
CA LEU A 176 2.23 -5.84 9.65
C LEU A 176 1.37 -6.79 10.51
N MET A 177 0.31 -6.27 11.14
CA MET A 177 -0.64 -7.10 11.89
C MET A 177 -1.37 -8.09 10.98
N THR A 178 -1.80 -7.64 9.80
CA THR A 178 -2.42 -8.52 8.79
C THR A 178 -1.45 -9.61 8.33
N PHE A 179 -0.19 -9.28 8.04
CA PHE A 179 0.83 -10.27 7.69
C PHE A 179 1.10 -11.24 8.82
N LEU A 180 1.18 -10.77 10.06
CA LEU A 180 1.35 -11.64 11.23
C LEU A 180 0.17 -12.61 11.35
N ALA A 181 -1.06 -12.12 11.26
CA ALA A 181 -2.26 -12.94 11.35
C ALA A 181 -2.32 -14.00 10.24
N ILE A 182 -2.03 -13.62 8.99
CA ILE A 182 -2.03 -14.54 7.85
C ILE A 182 -0.94 -15.61 8.00
N ASN A 183 0.31 -15.21 8.29
CA ASN A 183 1.41 -16.16 8.45
C ASN A 183 1.19 -17.10 9.63
N LEU A 184 0.69 -16.58 10.75
CA LEU A 184 0.37 -17.37 11.93
C LEU A 184 -0.77 -18.35 11.64
N ALA A 185 -1.84 -17.92 10.96
CA ALA A 185 -2.93 -18.79 10.55
C ALA A 185 -2.44 -19.93 9.65
N CYS A 186 -1.61 -19.63 8.63
CA CYS A 186 -1.01 -20.65 7.77
C CYS A 186 -0.11 -21.62 8.56
N PHE A 187 0.71 -21.11 9.49
CA PHE A 187 1.56 -21.92 10.35
C PHE A 187 0.74 -22.87 11.23
N LEU A 188 -0.31 -22.35 11.88
CA LEU A 188 -1.21 -23.13 12.74
C LEU A 188 -2.00 -24.18 11.96
N LEU A 189 -2.46 -23.86 10.75
CA LEU A 189 -3.15 -24.82 9.88
C LEU A 189 -2.20 -25.94 9.42
N LYS A 190 -0.94 -25.61 9.13
CA LYS A 190 0.05 -26.62 8.72
C LYS A 190 0.45 -27.54 9.88
N ILE A 191 0.71 -26.99 11.07
CA ILE A 191 1.09 -27.81 12.24
C ILE A 191 -0.09 -28.62 12.78
N GLY A 192 -1.30 -28.05 12.75
CA GLY A 192 -2.54 -28.72 13.13
C GLY A 192 -3.00 -29.79 12.15
N SER A 193 -2.29 -29.99 11.03
CA SER A 193 -2.64 -30.96 9.98
C SER A 193 -4.10 -30.87 9.55
N ALA A 194 -4.61 -29.65 9.38
CA ALA A 194 -6.01 -29.43 9.02
C ALA A 194 -6.32 -30.14 7.69
N PRO A 195 -7.35 -31.01 7.61
CA PRO A 195 -7.56 -31.90 6.46
C PRO A 195 -7.83 -31.15 5.14
N ASN A 196 -8.30 -29.90 5.22
CA ASN A 196 -8.60 -29.05 4.07
C ASN A 196 -7.44 -28.13 3.66
N PHE A 197 -6.32 -28.12 4.39
CA PHE A 197 -5.16 -27.26 4.13
C PHE A 197 -3.99 -28.11 3.61
N ARG A 198 -3.64 -27.97 2.33
CA ARG A 198 -2.63 -28.77 1.64
C ARG A 198 -1.44 -27.92 1.23
#